data_AF-A0A4R3G850-F1
#
_entry.id   AF-A0A4R3G850-F1
#
_cell.length_a   1.000
_cell.length_b   1.000
_cell.length_c   1.000
_cell.angle_alpha   90.00
_cell.angle_beta   90.00
_cell.angle_gamma   90.00
#
_symmetry.space_group_name_H-M   'P 1'
#
loop_
_entity.id
_entity.type
_entity.pdbx_description
1 polymer ?
#
loop_
_entity_poly.entity_id
_entity_poly.type
_entity_poly.pdbx_seq_one_letter_code
_entity_poly.pdbx_strand_id
1 'polypeptide(L)'
;MFYTDNKLQFPVRVETPDPQFARALQQAIGGVEGEIRVAMQYFFQACGARGDPKFRDLLMNTATEELGHIEMLATAVALNLEGAPVSIKDEVAADPVASAVLGGLNMKNLLSAGLSAMPVDSDGVPFDMSHIYASGNIAADMTANVAAESTGRVLATRLYNLTSDRGMKEMLSFLIARDTMHQNQWLAALEELGGPKGVFPIPNSFPQEQENQEFNYAYLGFHQDGSTPAPGRWSEGPSVDGKGEFVTALMKPLGPEPALGPALPNSGAQREQM
;
A
#
# COMPACT_ATOMS: atom_id res chain seq x y z
N MET A 1 5.96 5.98 24.17
CA MET A 1 5.85 4.90 25.18
C MET A 1 4.74 3.98 24.69
N PHE A 2 4.97 2.67 24.72
CA PHE A 2 4.02 1.65 24.28
C PHE A 2 3.70 0.72 25.46
N TYR A 3 2.52 0.12 25.43
CA TYR A 3 2.08 -0.93 26.35
C TYR A 3 1.72 -2.17 25.56
N THR A 4 1.91 -3.35 26.14
CA THR A 4 1.60 -4.64 25.51
C THR A 4 0.68 -5.45 26.41
N ASP A 5 -0.17 -6.27 25.79
CA ASP A 5 -0.93 -7.34 26.44
C ASP A 5 -0.44 -8.69 25.89
N ASN A 6 -0.69 -9.79 26.60
CA ASN A 6 -0.30 -11.13 26.15
C ASN A 6 -1.37 -11.78 25.22
N LYS A 7 -2.40 -11.04 24.85
CA LYS A 7 -3.52 -11.49 24.01
C LYS A 7 -3.49 -10.82 22.65
N LEU A 8 -3.75 -11.62 21.62
CA LEU A 8 -4.03 -11.14 20.27
C LEU A 8 -5.31 -10.30 20.25
N GLN A 9 -5.37 -9.30 19.37
CA GLN A 9 -6.53 -8.42 19.21
C GLN A 9 -7.80 -9.20 18.80
N PHE A 10 -7.65 -10.25 17.99
CA PHE A 10 -8.73 -11.15 17.58
C PHE A 10 -8.21 -12.61 17.55
N PRO A 11 -9.07 -13.63 17.76
CA PRO A 11 -8.64 -15.03 17.70
C PRO A 11 -8.00 -15.41 16.35
N VAL A 12 -6.85 -16.08 16.43
CA VAL A 12 -6.17 -16.69 15.29
C VAL A 12 -6.17 -18.20 15.49
N ARG A 13 -6.78 -18.93 14.55
CA ARG A 13 -6.93 -20.40 14.62
C ARG A 13 -6.71 -20.98 13.24
N VAL A 14 -5.94 -22.06 13.15
CA VAL A 14 -5.73 -22.85 11.93
C VAL A 14 -6.29 -24.25 12.21
N GLU A 15 -7.28 -24.69 11.45
CA GLU A 15 -7.85 -26.04 11.55
C GLU A 15 -6.95 -27.05 10.81
N THR A 16 -6.37 -26.65 9.68
CA THR A 16 -5.42 -27.48 8.92
C THR A 16 -4.21 -26.63 8.49
N PRO A 17 -2.99 -26.90 9.00
CA PRO A 17 -1.79 -26.18 8.59
C PRO A 17 -1.55 -26.25 7.08
N ASP A 18 -1.32 -25.08 6.47
CA ASP A 18 -1.05 -24.92 5.04
C ASP A 18 0.19 -24.03 4.80
N PRO A 19 1.38 -24.63 4.57
CA PRO A 19 2.60 -23.87 4.29
C PRO A 19 2.56 -23.01 3.02
N GLN A 20 1.70 -23.34 2.05
CA GLN A 20 1.51 -22.50 0.86
C GLN A 20 0.72 -21.24 1.24
N PHE A 21 -0.30 -21.39 2.08
CA PHE A 21 -1.05 -20.25 2.60
C PHE A 21 -0.22 -19.40 3.55
N ALA A 22 0.66 -20.01 4.37
CA ALA A 22 1.65 -19.29 5.17
C ALA A 22 2.54 -18.38 4.30
N ARG A 23 3.00 -18.89 3.15
CA ARG A 23 3.74 -18.09 2.16
C ARG A 23 2.89 -16.94 1.61
N ALA A 24 1.61 -17.18 1.30
CA ALA A 24 0.72 -16.14 0.80
C ALA A 24 0.45 -15.05 1.85
N LEU A 25 0.27 -15.41 3.12
CA LEU A 25 0.06 -14.48 4.23
C LEU A 25 1.22 -13.50 4.43
N GLN A 26 2.44 -13.86 4.02
CA GLN A 26 3.59 -12.94 4.06
C GLN A 26 3.33 -11.68 3.21
N GLN A 27 2.53 -11.75 2.13
CA GLN A 27 2.15 -10.56 1.37
C GLN A 27 1.40 -9.54 2.24
N ALA A 28 0.55 -10.01 3.16
CA ALA A 28 -0.17 -9.14 4.10
C ALA A 28 0.71 -8.62 5.23
N ILE A 29 1.94 -9.12 5.39
CA ILE A 29 2.88 -8.63 6.39
C ILE A 29 3.88 -7.66 5.74
N GLY A 30 4.75 -8.20 4.87
CA GLY A 30 5.88 -7.47 4.27
C GLY A 30 5.70 -7.11 2.80
N GLY A 31 4.53 -7.35 2.21
CA GLY A 31 4.18 -6.81 0.89
C GLY A 31 3.86 -5.32 0.94
N VAL A 32 3.80 -4.68 -0.22
CA VAL A 32 3.50 -3.23 -0.35
C VAL A 32 2.05 -2.90 0.06
N GLU A 33 1.15 -3.88 0.07
CA GLU A 33 -0.21 -3.74 0.59
C GLU A 33 -0.36 -4.25 2.04
N GLY A 34 0.74 -4.67 2.68
CA GLY A 34 0.73 -5.34 3.99
C GLY A 34 0.86 -4.41 5.20
N GLU A 35 0.69 -5.00 6.38
CA GLU A 35 0.53 -4.28 7.64
C GLU A 35 1.79 -3.53 8.10
N ILE A 36 2.98 -3.96 7.69
CA ILE A 36 4.21 -3.20 8.00
C ILE A 36 4.16 -1.81 7.35
N ARG A 37 3.62 -1.69 6.13
CA ARG A 37 3.48 -0.40 5.47
C ARG A 37 2.57 0.52 6.27
N VAL A 38 1.36 0.09 6.58
CA VAL A 38 0.36 0.93 7.24
C VAL A 38 0.77 1.26 8.68
N ALA A 39 1.30 0.29 9.44
CA ALA A 39 1.82 0.54 10.78
C ALA A 39 2.89 1.63 10.80
N MET A 40 3.90 1.49 9.95
CA MET A 40 5.01 2.44 9.92
C MET A 40 4.59 3.76 9.28
N GLN A 41 3.75 3.75 8.25
CA GLN A 41 3.25 4.97 7.61
C GLN A 41 2.47 5.83 8.60
N TYR A 42 1.50 5.25 9.30
CA TYR A 42 0.69 5.99 10.27
C TYR A 42 1.53 6.47 11.45
N PHE A 43 2.50 5.66 11.89
CA PHE A 43 3.44 6.05 12.93
C PHE A 43 4.29 7.27 12.54
N PHE A 44 4.93 7.25 11.37
CA PHE A 44 5.78 8.35 10.92
C PHE A 44 4.97 9.61 10.57
N GLN A 45 3.77 9.45 10.01
CA GLN A 45 2.83 10.56 9.84
C GLN A 45 2.47 11.18 11.20
N ALA A 46 2.19 10.38 12.23
CA ALA A 46 1.91 10.89 13.58
C ALA A 46 3.13 11.61 14.18
N CYS A 47 4.34 11.13 13.96
CA CYS A 47 5.56 11.81 14.40
C CYS A 47 5.76 13.18 13.73
N GLY A 48 5.42 13.27 12.44
CA GLY A 48 5.49 14.48 11.64
C GLY A 48 4.30 15.44 11.77
N ALA A 49 3.19 14.97 12.33
CA ALA A 49 1.94 15.73 12.38
C ALA A 49 2.10 17.10 13.06
N ARG A 50 1.58 18.14 12.38
CA ARG A 50 1.50 19.53 12.84
C ARG A 50 0.07 20.04 12.67
N GLY A 51 -0.31 21.03 13.47
CA GLY A 51 -1.67 21.57 13.49
C GLY A 51 -2.51 20.96 14.61
N ASP A 52 -3.77 20.63 14.32
CA ASP A 52 -4.69 20.09 15.32
C ASP A 52 -4.19 18.73 15.86
N PRO A 53 -3.96 18.61 17.19
CA PRO A 53 -3.41 17.40 17.80
C PRO A 53 -4.28 16.16 17.62
N LYS A 54 -5.58 16.28 17.31
CA LYS A 54 -6.45 15.10 17.12
C LYS A 54 -6.02 14.22 15.94
N PHE A 55 -5.46 14.79 14.88
CA PHE A 55 -5.00 14.00 13.73
C PHE A 55 -3.77 13.17 14.09
N ARG A 56 -2.89 13.73 14.93
CA ARG A 56 -1.77 12.98 15.50
C ARG A 56 -2.29 11.81 16.34
N ASP A 57 -3.30 12.05 17.17
CA ASP A 57 -3.87 11.02 18.03
C ASP A 57 -4.54 9.90 17.21
N LEU A 58 -5.35 10.25 16.22
CA LEU A 58 -5.96 9.31 15.27
C LEU A 58 -4.88 8.42 14.61
N LEU A 59 -3.85 9.04 14.03
CA LEU A 59 -2.75 8.32 13.37
C LEU A 59 -2.00 7.39 14.33
N MET A 60 -1.68 7.86 15.54
CA MET A 60 -0.94 7.06 16.52
C MET A 60 -1.75 5.86 17.02
N ASN A 61 -3.06 6.04 17.24
CA ASN A 61 -3.93 4.94 17.65
C ASN A 61 -4.04 3.88 16.55
N THR A 62 -4.25 4.29 15.30
CA THR A 62 -4.35 3.33 14.19
C THR A 62 -3.00 2.67 13.88
N ALA A 63 -1.88 3.41 13.91
CA ALA A 63 -0.54 2.82 13.82
C ALA A 63 -0.30 1.72 14.88
N THR A 64 -0.81 1.93 16.09
CA THR A 64 -0.69 0.95 17.19
C THR A 64 -1.59 -0.26 16.96
N GLU A 65 -2.77 -0.07 16.37
CA GLU A 65 -3.64 -1.15 15.94
C GLU A 65 -2.97 -2.03 14.86
N GLU A 66 -2.30 -1.43 13.86
CA GLU A 66 -1.65 -2.21 12.81
C GLU A 66 -0.48 -3.06 13.32
N LEU A 67 0.19 -2.63 14.41
CA LEU A 67 1.17 -3.51 15.09
C LEU A 67 0.51 -4.78 15.64
N GLY A 68 -0.75 -4.68 16.10
CA GLY A 68 -1.56 -5.84 16.50
C GLY A 68 -1.96 -6.72 15.31
N HIS A 69 -2.21 -6.14 14.14
CA HIS A 69 -2.52 -6.90 12.92
C HIS A 69 -1.29 -7.67 12.43
N ILE A 70 -0.10 -7.05 12.48
CA ILE A 70 1.17 -7.74 12.23
C ILE A 70 1.33 -8.94 13.18
N GLU A 71 1.06 -8.77 14.48
CA GLU A 71 1.16 -9.85 15.46
C GLU A 71 0.19 -11.02 15.14
N MET A 72 -1.05 -10.69 14.78
CA MET A 72 -2.05 -11.68 14.37
C MET A 72 -1.62 -12.45 13.11
N LEU A 73 -1.19 -11.74 12.06
CA LEU A 73 -0.74 -12.36 10.82
C LEU A 73 0.53 -13.19 11.02
N ALA A 74 1.49 -12.70 11.82
CA ALA A 74 2.69 -13.44 12.15
C ALA A 74 2.36 -14.74 12.91
N THR A 75 1.39 -14.69 13.81
CA THR A 75 0.86 -15.88 14.48
C THR A 75 0.19 -16.83 13.49
N ALA A 76 -0.60 -16.32 12.55
CA ALA A 76 -1.26 -17.12 11.52
C ALA A 76 -0.25 -17.83 10.61
N VAL A 77 0.84 -17.16 10.23
CA VAL A 77 1.95 -17.77 9.47
C VAL A 77 2.57 -18.90 10.27
N ALA A 78 2.90 -18.69 11.55
CA ALA A 78 3.50 -19.73 12.39
C ALA A 78 2.58 -20.96 12.54
N LEU A 79 1.28 -20.75 12.79
CA LEU A 79 0.31 -21.83 12.90
C LEU A 79 0.12 -22.60 11.58
N ASN A 80 0.14 -21.92 10.44
CA ASN A 80 0.09 -22.57 9.12
C ASN A 80 1.37 -23.35 8.77
N LEU A 81 2.48 -23.06 9.44
CA LEU A 81 3.74 -23.79 9.29
C LEU A 81 3.90 -24.96 10.29
N GLU A 82 2.95 -25.16 11.20
CA GLU A 82 3.01 -26.27 12.16
C GLU A 82 3.04 -27.62 11.45
N GLY A 83 3.99 -28.47 11.87
CA GLY A 83 4.19 -29.80 11.28
C GLY A 83 4.89 -29.81 9.92
N ALA A 84 5.29 -28.66 9.38
CA ALA A 84 6.06 -28.60 8.14
C ALA A 84 7.40 -29.34 8.27
N PRO A 85 7.82 -30.14 7.26
CA PRO A 85 9.05 -30.90 7.33
C PRO A 85 10.27 -29.97 7.34
N VAL A 86 11.15 -30.15 8.33
CA VAL A 86 12.38 -29.35 8.50
C VAL A 86 13.63 -29.98 7.86
N SER A 87 13.50 -31.19 7.31
CA SER A 87 14.58 -31.89 6.62
C SER A 87 14.07 -32.53 5.33
N ILE A 88 14.79 -32.29 4.23
CA ILE A 88 14.57 -32.97 2.95
C ILE A 88 15.38 -34.27 2.98
N LYS A 89 14.82 -35.32 3.57
CA LYS A 89 15.37 -36.68 3.42
C LYS A 89 14.74 -37.32 2.19
N ASP A 90 15.44 -38.27 1.57
CA ASP A 90 14.96 -38.98 0.37
C ASP A 90 13.55 -39.59 0.55
N GLU A 91 13.23 -40.03 1.78
CA GLU A 91 11.91 -40.56 2.15
C GLU A 91 10.80 -39.49 2.13
N VAL A 92 11.12 -38.24 2.50
CA VAL A 92 10.20 -37.09 2.45
C VAL A 92 10.04 -36.60 1.01
N ALA A 93 11.11 -36.62 0.21
CA ALA A 93 11.05 -36.26 -1.20
C ALA A 93 10.27 -37.30 -2.05
N ALA A 94 10.25 -38.56 -1.61
CA ALA A 94 9.49 -39.64 -2.24
C ALA A 94 7.99 -39.62 -1.93
N ASP A 95 7.55 -38.88 -0.90
CA ASP A 95 6.13 -38.66 -0.61
C ASP A 95 5.60 -37.47 -1.45
N PRO A 96 4.66 -37.70 -2.40
CA PRO A 96 4.09 -36.64 -3.22
C PRO A 96 3.44 -35.51 -2.42
N VAL A 97 2.89 -35.81 -1.24
CA VAL A 97 2.26 -34.81 -0.36
C VAL A 97 3.33 -33.94 0.27
N ALA A 98 4.38 -34.54 0.82
CA ALA A 98 5.48 -33.78 1.42
C ALA A 98 6.28 -32.97 0.39
N SER A 99 6.43 -33.48 -0.84
CA SER A 99 7.04 -32.74 -1.95
C SER A 99 6.23 -31.51 -2.37
N ALA A 100 4.89 -31.63 -2.43
CA ALA A 100 4.00 -30.49 -2.69
C ALA A 100 4.02 -29.43 -1.57
N VAL A 101 4.14 -29.87 -0.31
CA VAL A 101 4.33 -28.98 0.85
C VAL A 101 5.66 -28.22 0.75
N LEU A 102 6.76 -28.92 0.43
CA LEU A 102 8.08 -28.30 0.22
C LEU A 102 8.07 -27.29 -0.93
N GLY A 103 7.34 -27.58 -2.02
CA GLY A 103 7.20 -26.66 -3.15
C GLY A 103 6.43 -25.38 -2.85
N GLY A 104 5.59 -25.38 -1.81
CA GLY A 104 4.81 -24.21 -1.39
C GLY A 104 5.47 -23.35 -0.32
N LEU A 105 6.49 -23.88 0.38
CA LEU A 105 7.25 -23.13 1.37
C LEU A 105 8.05 -22.00 0.72
N ASN A 106 8.06 -20.83 1.36
CA ASN A 106 9.16 -19.90 1.17
C ASN A 106 10.36 -20.44 1.94
N MET A 107 11.45 -20.78 1.24
CA MET A 107 12.64 -21.38 1.87
C MET A 107 13.23 -20.51 2.98
N LYS A 108 13.01 -19.19 2.96
CA LYS A 108 13.42 -18.31 4.06
C LYS A 108 12.64 -18.57 5.35
N ASN A 109 11.37 -19.00 5.29
CA ASN A 109 10.62 -19.39 6.50
C ASN A 109 11.32 -20.55 7.21
N LEU A 110 11.84 -21.53 6.46
CA LEU A 110 12.59 -22.66 7.03
C LEU A 110 14.01 -22.24 7.48
N LEU A 111 14.80 -21.67 6.56
CA LEU A 111 16.24 -21.50 6.74
C LEU A 111 16.61 -20.27 7.60
N SER A 112 15.82 -19.20 7.54
CA SER A 112 16.11 -17.94 8.22
C SER A 112 15.25 -17.73 9.46
N ALA A 113 13.98 -18.17 9.44
CA ALA A 113 13.01 -17.85 10.47
C ALA A 113 12.60 -19.01 11.37
N GLY A 114 13.06 -20.24 11.09
CA GLY A 114 12.70 -21.42 11.90
C GLY A 114 11.19 -21.67 11.96
N LEU A 115 10.52 -21.65 10.81
CA LEU A 115 9.07 -21.81 10.63
C LEU A 115 8.22 -20.67 11.24
N SER A 116 8.69 -19.43 11.13
CA SER A 116 7.94 -18.24 11.56
C SER A 116 7.87 -17.17 10.48
N ALA A 117 7.04 -16.14 10.71
CA ALA A 117 6.88 -14.99 9.82
C ALA A 117 8.16 -14.14 9.73
N MET A 118 8.25 -13.34 8.67
CA MET A 118 9.36 -12.41 8.46
C MET A 118 8.81 -11.11 7.85
N PRO A 119 9.55 -9.99 7.93
CA PRO A 119 9.19 -8.75 7.24
C PRO A 119 9.50 -8.84 5.74
N VAL A 120 8.88 -9.79 5.05
CA VAL A 120 9.04 -10.07 3.62
C VAL A 120 7.69 -10.28 2.96
N ASP A 121 7.61 -10.10 1.65
CA ASP A 121 6.43 -10.42 0.85
C ASP A 121 6.27 -11.94 0.57
N SER A 122 5.27 -12.34 -0.22
CA SER A 122 5.04 -13.77 -0.53
C SER A 122 6.15 -14.43 -1.35
N ASP A 123 7.05 -13.67 -1.97
CA ASP A 123 8.21 -14.17 -2.71
C ASP A 123 9.53 -14.02 -1.92
N GLY A 124 9.45 -13.51 -0.68
CA GLY A 124 10.58 -13.36 0.21
C GLY A 124 11.40 -12.10 -0.03
N VAL A 125 10.89 -11.11 -0.76
CA VAL A 125 11.52 -9.79 -0.88
C VAL A 125 11.30 -9.02 0.43
N PRO A 126 12.35 -8.51 1.08
CA PRO A 126 12.20 -7.68 2.28
C PRO A 126 11.34 -6.45 2.02
N PHE A 127 10.51 -6.08 3.00
CA PHE A 127 9.72 -4.86 2.91
C PHE A 127 10.64 -3.64 2.74
N ASP A 128 10.35 -2.81 1.73
CA ASP A 128 11.06 -1.55 1.49
C ASP A 128 10.28 -0.39 2.12
N MET A 129 10.92 0.27 3.09
CA MET A 129 10.36 1.45 3.76
C MET A 129 10.18 2.66 2.82
N SER A 130 10.69 2.61 1.57
CA SER A 130 10.37 3.61 0.53
C SER A 130 8.87 3.69 0.19
N HIS A 131 8.08 2.68 0.56
CA HIS A 131 6.62 2.66 0.41
C HIS A 131 5.84 3.35 1.56
N ILE A 132 6.54 4.01 2.48
CA ILE A 132 5.94 4.82 3.54
C ILE A 132 5.80 6.27 3.07
N TYR A 133 4.56 6.77 3.02
CA TYR A 133 4.27 8.15 2.61
C TYR A 133 3.91 9.01 3.82
N ALA A 134 4.87 9.80 4.31
CA ALA A 134 4.67 10.73 5.42
C ALA A 134 5.14 12.13 5.00
N SER A 135 4.30 12.84 4.24
CA SER A 135 4.66 14.12 3.62
C SER A 135 4.68 15.28 4.61
N GLY A 136 4.01 15.14 5.76
CA GLY A 136 3.79 16.22 6.71
C GLY A 136 2.60 17.12 6.37
N ASN A 137 1.92 16.87 5.24
CA ASN A 137 0.63 17.46 4.93
C ASN A 137 -0.48 16.46 5.28
N ILE A 138 -1.28 16.77 6.30
CA ILE A 138 -2.33 15.86 6.82
C ILE A 138 -3.31 15.45 5.70
N ALA A 139 -3.74 16.35 4.82
CA ALA A 139 -4.68 15.99 3.75
C ALA A 139 -4.05 15.05 2.70
N ALA A 140 -2.79 15.29 2.31
CA ALA A 140 -2.06 14.39 1.42
C ALA A 140 -1.89 13.01 2.06
N ASP A 141 -1.51 13.00 3.34
CA ASP A 141 -1.25 11.79 4.12
C ASP A 141 -2.54 10.98 4.34
N MET A 142 -3.69 11.60 4.64
CA MET A 142 -4.97 10.88 4.71
C MET A 142 -5.37 10.30 3.34
N THR A 143 -5.08 10.99 2.24
CA THR A 143 -5.34 10.47 0.88
C THR A 143 -4.48 9.23 0.61
N ALA A 144 -3.21 9.27 1.01
CA ALA A 144 -2.31 8.11 0.94
C ALA A 144 -2.78 6.95 1.83
N ASN A 145 -3.38 7.24 2.99
CA ASN A 145 -3.92 6.21 3.90
C ASN A 145 -5.16 5.55 3.31
N VAL A 146 -6.08 6.31 2.70
CA VAL A 146 -7.22 5.73 1.95
C VAL A 146 -6.72 4.77 0.87
N ALA A 147 -5.67 5.15 0.13
CA ALA A 147 -5.10 4.29 -0.90
C ALA A 147 -4.48 3.01 -0.29
N ALA A 148 -3.71 3.14 0.80
CA ALA A 148 -3.10 2.01 1.50
C ALA A 148 -4.16 0.99 1.95
N GLU A 149 -5.17 1.45 2.68
CA GLU A 149 -6.28 0.62 3.16
C GLU A 149 -7.12 0.01 2.03
N SER A 150 -7.30 0.74 0.92
CA SER A 150 -8.02 0.23 -0.23
C SER A 150 -7.29 -0.95 -0.86
N THR A 151 -5.96 -0.84 -1.00
CA THR A 151 -5.12 -1.92 -1.55
C THR A 151 -4.94 -3.08 -0.59
N GLY A 152 -4.77 -2.81 0.72
CA GLY A 152 -4.73 -3.82 1.78
C GLY A 152 -6.01 -4.64 1.82
N ARG A 153 -7.16 -3.99 1.79
CA ARG A 153 -8.46 -4.69 1.76
C ARG A 153 -8.68 -5.56 0.53
N VAL A 154 -8.19 -5.13 -0.63
CA VAL A 154 -8.20 -5.95 -1.84
C VAL A 154 -7.33 -7.19 -1.65
N LEU A 155 -6.14 -7.05 -1.07
CA LEU A 155 -5.26 -8.17 -0.74
C LEU A 155 -5.91 -9.13 0.28
N ALA A 156 -6.43 -8.61 1.39
CA ALA A 156 -7.10 -9.40 2.42
C ALA A 156 -8.29 -10.18 1.85
N THR A 157 -9.07 -9.58 0.95
CA THR A 157 -10.16 -10.25 0.23
C THR A 157 -9.65 -11.37 -0.69
N ARG A 158 -8.50 -11.18 -1.36
CA ARG A 158 -7.87 -12.23 -2.18
C ARG A 158 -7.39 -13.39 -1.32
N LEU A 159 -6.76 -13.11 -0.17
CA LEU A 159 -6.34 -14.13 0.79
C LEU A 159 -7.54 -14.90 1.36
N TYR A 160 -8.64 -14.21 1.68
CA TYR A 160 -9.88 -14.84 2.13
C TYR A 160 -10.44 -15.83 1.11
N ASN A 161 -10.35 -15.50 -0.18
CA ASN A 161 -10.78 -16.37 -1.27
C ASN A 161 -9.80 -17.52 -1.57
N LEU A 162 -8.53 -17.36 -1.18
CA LEU A 162 -7.47 -18.34 -1.43
C LEU A 162 -7.52 -19.53 -0.46
N THR A 163 -8.04 -19.33 0.75
CA THR A 163 -8.15 -20.38 1.77
C THR A 163 -9.56 -20.94 1.92
N SER A 164 -9.67 -22.20 2.33
CA SER A 164 -10.91 -22.84 2.81
C SER A 164 -10.95 -23.04 4.33
N ASP A 165 -9.84 -22.78 5.04
CA ASP A 165 -9.73 -22.92 6.49
C ASP A 165 -10.66 -21.93 7.19
N ARG A 166 -11.52 -22.44 8.08
CA ARG A 166 -12.55 -21.62 8.73
C ARG A 166 -11.97 -20.60 9.70
N GLY A 167 -10.94 -20.97 10.45
CA GLY A 167 -10.31 -20.06 11.41
C GLY A 167 -9.55 -18.94 10.70
N MET A 168 -8.90 -19.23 9.57
CA MET A 168 -8.31 -18.22 8.70
C MET A 168 -9.36 -17.30 8.08
N LYS A 169 -10.51 -17.84 7.65
CA LYS A 169 -11.62 -17.01 7.17
C LYS A 169 -12.18 -16.09 8.24
N GLU A 170 -12.32 -16.55 9.48
CA GLU A 170 -12.78 -15.73 10.61
C GLU A 170 -11.79 -14.57 10.88
N MET A 171 -10.49 -14.86 10.94
CA MET A 171 -9.44 -13.84 11.14
C MET A 171 -9.42 -12.82 9.99
N LEU A 172 -9.43 -13.28 8.73
CA LEU A 172 -9.41 -12.39 7.56
C LEU A 172 -10.68 -11.56 7.45
N SER A 173 -11.84 -12.10 7.85
CA SER A 173 -13.08 -11.33 7.93
C SER A 173 -12.98 -10.19 8.94
N PHE A 174 -12.28 -10.41 10.06
CA PHE A 174 -11.98 -9.35 11.02
C PHE A 174 -11.08 -8.28 10.40
N LEU A 175 -9.96 -8.64 9.78
CA LEU A 175 -9.05 -7.68 9.13
C LEU A 175 -9.79 -6.86 8.06
N ILE A 176 -10.54 -7.52 7.16
CA ILE A 176 -11.35 -6.84 6.12
C ILE A 176 -12.36 -5.84 6.73
N ALA A 177 -12.90 -6.15 7.92
CA ALA A 177 -13.79 -5.25 8.65
C ALA A 177 -13.03 -4.08 9.29
N ARG A 178 -11.79 -4.29 9.75
CA ARG A 178 -10.93 -3.20 10.23
C ARG A 178 -10.53 -2.27 9.10
N ASP A 179 -10.11 -2.78 7.94
CA ASP A 179 -9.83 -1.97 6.75
C ASP A 179 -11.05 -1.13 6.33
N THR A 180 -12.25 -1.70 6.50
CA THR A 180 -13.49 -0.96 6.21
C THR A 180 -13.62 0.25 7.14
N MET A 181 -13.37 0.09 8.44
CA MET A 181 -13.35 1.20 9.38
C MET A 181 -12.22 2.19 9.05
N HIS A 182 -11.01 1.70 8.81
CA HIS A 182 -9.85 2.53 8.52
C HIS A 182 -10.06 3.41 7.28
N GLN A 183 -10.60 2.86 6.19
CA GLN A 183 -11.01 3.66 5.02
C GLN A 183 -11.99 4.78 5.41
N ASN A 184 -13.00 4.46 6.22
CA ASN A 184 -14.01 5.44 6.64
C ASN A 184 -13.43 6.54 7.54
N GLN A 185 -12.56 6.22 8.50
CA GLN A 185 -11.95 7.26 9.36
C GLN A 185 -11.01 8.18 8.57
N TRP A 186 -10.29 7.68 7.57
CA TRP A 186 -9.42 8.52 6.75
C TRP A 186 -10.23 9.46 5.86
N LEU A 187 -11.35 8.96 5.30
CA LEU A 187 -12.31 9.79 4.56
C LEU A 187 -13.01 10.81 5.47
N ALA A 188 -13.37 10.43 6.69
CA ALA A 188 -13.96 11.36 7.67
C ALA A 188 -12.97 12.44 8.11
N ALA A 189 -11.69 12.10 8.28
CA ALA A 189 -10.64 13.09 8.55
C ALA A 189 -10.46 14.06 7.38
N LEU A 190 -10.52 13.58 6.13
CA LEU A 190 -10.52 14.44 4.93
C LEU A 190 -11.77 15.33 4.87
N GLU A 191 -12.95 14.80 5.20
CA GLU A 191 -14.18 15.58 5.30
C GLU A 191 -14.06 16.70 6.34
N GLU A 192 -13.53 16.40 7.53
CA GLU A 192 -13.32 17.38 8.59
C GLU A 192 -12.33 18.49 8.19
N LEU A 193 -11.32 18.18 7.37
CA LEU A 193 -10.39 19.16 6.80
C LEU A 193 -11.03 20.06 5.72
N GLY A 194 -12.30 19.82 5.38
CA GLY A 194 -13.06 20.59 4.40
C GLY A 194 -13.48 19.79 3.17
N GLY A 195 -13.25 18.47 3.17
CA GLY A 195 -13.59 17.57 2.08
C GLY A 195 -12.92 17.98 0.76
N PRO A 196 -13.41 17.45 -0.38
CA PRO A 196 -12.82 17.72 -1.69
C PRO A 196 -12.70 19.21 -2.04
N LYS A 197 -13.67 20.02 -1.61
CA LYS A 197 -13.70 21.47 -1.91
C LYS A 197 -12.74 22.30 -1.05
N GLY A 198 -12.50 21.86 0.19
CA GLY A 198 -11.64 22.57 1.13
C GLY A 198 -10.16 22.22 0.97
N VAL A 199 -9.85 20.93 0.76
CA VAL A 199 -8.46 20.46 0.77
C VAL A 199 -7.79 20.44 -0.59
N PHE A 200 -8.52 20.26 -1.69
CA PHE A 200 -7.91 20.19 -3.03
C PHE A 200 -7.85 21.55 -3.72
N PRO A 201 -6.84 21.79 -4.58
CA PRO A 201 -5.66 20.95 -4.80
C PRO A 201 -4.78 20.92 -3.55
N ILE A 202 -4.08 19.82 -3.32
CA ILE A 202 -3.18 19.67 -2.16
C ILE A 202 -1.74 19.93 -2.64
N PRO A 203 -0.99 20.86 -2.02
CA PRO A 203 -1.41 21.75 -0.94
C PRO A 203 -2.29 22.91 -1.44
N ASN A 204 -3.33 23.23 -0.69
CA ASN A 204 -4.24 24.35 -0.99
C ASN A 204 -3.66 25.73 -0.62
N SER A 205 -2.43 25.76 -0.10
CA SER A 205 -1.69 26.97 0.23
C SER A 205 -0.92 27.55 -0.95
N PHE A 206 -0.82 26.83 -2.07
CA PHE A 206 -0.24 27.38 -3.29
C PHE A 206 -1.25 28.34 -3.96
N PRO A 207 -0.86 29.56 -4.35
CA PRO A 207 -1.78 30.50 -5.00
C PRO A 207 -2.23 29.97 -6.36
N GLN A 208 -3.53 29.68 -6.51
CA GLN A 208 -4.06 29.05 -7.72
C GLN A 208 -3.91 29.91 -8.96
N GLU A 209 -3.94 31.24 -8.80
CA GLU A 209 -3.72 32.19 -9.89
C GLU A 209 -2.31 32.10 -10.49
N GLN A 210 -1.35 31.44 -9.82
CA GLN A 210 -0.01 31.19 -10.34
C GLN A 210 0.09 29.88 -11.12
N GLU A 211 -0.94 29.03 -11.10
CA GLU A 211 -0.99 27.86 -11.97
C GLU A 211 -1.20 28.27 -13.43
N ASN A 212 -0.83 27.38 -14.36
CA ASN A 212 -1.21 27.58 -15.74
C ASN A 212 -2.71 27.27 -15.92
N GLN A 213 -3.51 28.34 -16.02
CA GLN A 213 -4.97 28.30 -16.11
C GLN A 213 -5.49 27.60 -17.37
N GLU A 214 -4.65 27.43 -18.40
CA GLU A 214 -5.02 26.67 -19.60
C GLU A 214 -5.11 25.16 -19.30
N PHE A 215 -4.36 24.66 -18.30
CA PHE A 215 -4.16 23.23 -18.10
C PHE A 215 -4.68 22.69 -16.77
N ASN A 216 -4.88 23.53 -15.74
CA ASN A 216 -5.21 23.06 -14.39
C ASN A 216 -6.59 22.35 -14.24
N TYR A 217 -7.48 22.47 -15.25
CA TYR A 217 -8.72 21.69 -15.34
C TYR A 217 -8.95 21.03 -16.72
N ALA A 218 -7.90 20.90 -17.52
CA ALA A 218 -7.99 20.29 -18.85
C ALA A 218 -7.71 18.78 -18.81
N TYR A 219 -8.67 17.97 -19.28
CA TYR A 219 -8.42 16.57 -19.62
C TYR A 219 -7.81 16.48 -21.02
N LEU A 220 -6.51 16.19 -21.07
CA LEU A 220 -5.72 16.22 -22.29
C LEU A 220 -5.71 14.87 -23.02
N GLY A 221 -6.14 14.87 -24.28
CA GLY A 221 -6.04 13.75 -25.20
C GLY A 221 -4.71 13.71 -25.94
N PHE A 222 -4.11 12.52 -26.02
CA PHE A 222 -2.79 12.30 -26.64
C PHE A 222 -2.86 11.45 -27.91
N HIS A 223 -4.05 11.16 -28.43
CA HIS A 223 -4.21 10.36 -29.62
C HIS A 223 -3.62 11.08 -30.85
N GLN A 224 -2.66 10.45 -31.52
CA GLN A 224 -1.96 11.03 -32.66
C GLN A 224 -2.86 11.27 -33.87
N ASP A 225 -3.91 10.47 -34.02
CA ASP A 225 -4.93 10.62 -35.08
C ASP A 225 -5.91 11.79 -34.81
N GLY A 226 -5.75 12.49 -33.68
CA GLY A 226 -6.63 13.58 -33.26
C GLY A 226 -7.98 13.11 -32.74
N SER A 227 -8.13 11.82 -32.42
CA SER A 227 -9.36 11.33 -31.78
C SER A 227 -9.51 11.92 -30.38
N THR A 228 -10.73 12.37 -30.08
CA THR A 228 -11.08 12.85 -28.75
C THR A 228 -11.08 11.67 -27.77
N PRO A 229 -10.46 11.80 -26.58
CA PRO A 229 -10.58 10.80 -25.53
C PRO A 229 -12.04 10.50 -25.19
N ALA A 230 -12.28 9.31 -24.66
CA ALA A 230 -13.61 8.94 -24.17
C ALA A 230 -14.07 9.94 -23.09
N PRO A 231 -15.30 10.48 -23.19
CA PRO A 231 -15.83 11.41 -22.22
C PRO A 231 -16.18 10.70 -20.90
N GLY A 232 -16.13 11.45 -19.80
CA GLY A 232 -16.57 11.00 -18.49
C GLY A 232 -16.70 12.17 -17.52
N ARG A 233 -17.16 11.90 -16.30
CA ARG A 233 -17.33 12.95 -15.28
C ARG A 233 -16.02 13.69 -14.96
N TRP A 234 -14.88 13.04 -15.20
CA TRP A 234 -13.53 13.59 -15.04
C TRP A 234 -13.08 14.51 -16.18
N SER A 235 -13.87 14.66 -17.25
CA SER A 235 -13.47 15.40 -18.46
C SER A 235 -14.44 16.51 -18.86
N GLU A 236 -15.60 16.61 -18.19
CA GLU A 236 -16.64 17.60 -18.48
C GLU A 236 -17.44 17.97 -17.23
N GLY A 237 -17.91 19.24 -17.21
CA GLY A 237 -18.69 19.83 -16.12
C GLY A 237 -17.85 20.26 -14.92
N PRO A 238 -18.48 20.66 -13.81
CA PRO A 238 -17.77 21.30 -12.70
C PRO A 238 -16.65 20.41 -12.15
N SER A 239 -15.50 20.99 -11.82
CA SER A 239 -14.43 20.26 -11.12
C SER A 239 -14.90 19.70 -9.77
N VAL A 240 -14.27 18.63 -9.29
CA VAL A 240 -14.62 18.00 -8.00
C VAL A 240 -14.29 18.90 -6.80
N ASP A 241 -13.20 19.66 -6.89
CA ASP A 241 -12.83 20.70 -5.91
C ASP A 241 -13.72 21.95 -6.01
N GLY A 242 -14.50 22.09 -7.09
CA GLY A 242 -15.46 23.16 -7.31
C GLY A 242 -14.82 24.50 -7.67
N LYS A 243 -13.57 24.51 -8.14
CA LYS A 243 -12.79 25.72 -8.40
C LYS A 243 -12.58 26.02 -9.88
N GLY A 244 -12.90 25.07 -10.76
CA GLY A 244 -12.96 25.23 -12.21
C GLY A 244 -14.03 24.36 -12.88
N GLU A 245 -14.00 24.30 -14.21
CA GLU A 245 -14.81 23.40 -15.04
C GLU A 245 -13.87 22.48 -15.80
N PHE A 246 -14.15 21.18 -15.80
CA PHE A 246 -13.40 20.24 -16.62
C PHE A 246 -13.67 20.51 -18.10
N VAL A 247 -12.60 20.58 -18.87
CA VAL A 247 -12.64 20.75 -20.31
C VAL A 247 -11.80 19.67 -20.98
N THR A 248 -12.29 19.09 -22.06
CA THR A 248 -11.50 18.15 -22.87
C THR A 248 -10.75 18.93 -23.95
N ALA A 249 -9.44 18.68 -24.08
CA ALA A 249 -8.62 19.28 -25.14
C ALA A 249 -7.67 18.24 -25.74
N LEU A 250 -7.35 18.37 -27.03
CA LEU A 250 -6.31 17.56 -27.67
C LEU A 250 -4.96 18.22 -27.47
N MET A 251 -4.01 17.48 -26.90
CA MET A 251 -2.66 17.98 -26.69
C MET A 251 -1.92 18.12 -28.02
N LYS A 252 -1.21 19.23 -28.18
CA LYS A 252 -0.27 19.46 -29.28
C LYS A 252 1.12 19.72 -28.71
N PRO A 253 2.20 19.41 -29.44
CA PRO A 253 3.53 19.86 -29.04
C PRO A 253 3.57 21.39 -28.96
N LEU A 254 3.79 21.94 -27.77
CA LEU A 254 3.92 23.39 -27.54
C LEU A 254 5.38 23.83 -27.38
N GLY A 255 6.27 22.89 -27.07
CA GLY A 255 7.70 23.13 -26.96
C GLY A 255 8.44 22.91 -28.28
N PRO A 256 9.65 23.47 -28.43
CA PRO A 256 10.52 23.14 -29.55
C PRO A 256 11.02 21.70 -29.47
N GLU A 257 11.60 21.21 -30.57
CA GLU A 257 12.37 19.97 -30.54
C GLU A 257 13.52 20.09 -29.53
N PRO A 258 13.66 19.16 -28.57
CA PRO A 258 14.73 19.23 -27.58
C PRO A 258 16.10 19.13 -28.25
N ALA A 259 16.91 20.17 -28.10
CA ALA A 259 18.31 20.19 -28.52
C ALA A 259 19.20 20.36 -27.29
N LEU A 260 19.90 19.28 -26.90
CA LEU A 260 20.86 19.34 -25.80
C LEU A 260 22.20 19.87 -26.32
N GLY A 261 22.87 20.68 -25.50
CA GLY A 261 24.22 21.15 -25.80
C GLY A 261 25.25 20.01 -25.79
N PRO A 262 26.47 20.26 -26.30
CA PRO A 262 27.55 19.29 -26.19
C PRO A 262 27.87 18.97 -24.73
N ALA A 263 28.49 17.82 -24.51
CA ALA A 263 28.97 17.42 -23.21
C ALA A 263 29.98 18.43 -22.67
N LEU A 264 29.89 18.74 -21.37
CA LEU A 264 30.80 19.66 -20.73
C LEU A 264 32.23 19.08 -20.66
N PRO A 265 33.28 19.91 -20.73
CA PRO A 265 34.64 19.48 -20.43
C PRO A 265 34.74 18.81 -19.06
N ASN A 266 35.58 17.77 -18.96
CA ASN A 266 35.78 16.95 -17.75
C ASN A 266 34.59 16.09 -17.30
N SER A 267 33.54 15.95 -18.12
CA SER A 267 32.46 14.98 -17.88
C SER A 267 32.87 13.53 -18.17
N GLY A 268 34.05 13.32 -18.77
CA GLY A 268 34.49 12.00 -19.24
C GLY A 268 33.82 11.55 -20.55
N ALA A 269 33.07 12.44 -21.21
CA ALA A 269 32.52 12.18 -22.53
C ALA A 269 33.62 12.05 -23.60
N GLN A 270 33.29 11.42 -24.73
CA GLN A 270 34.20 11.35 -25.88
C GLN A 270 34.42 12.73 -26.51
N ARG A 271 35.50 12.89 -27.27
CA ARG A 271 35.83 14.18 -27.90
C ARG A 271 34.77 14.62 -28.89
N GLU A 272 34.14 13.67 -29.57
CA GLU A 272 33.07 13.86 -30.55
C GLU A 272 31.76 14.33 -29.91
N GLN A 273 31.65 14.23 -28.58
CA GLN A 273 30.50 14.69 -27.81
C GLN A 273 30.70 16.10 -27.23
N MET A 274 31.89 16.69 -27.33
CA MET A 274 32.25 18.01 -26.78
C MET A 274 32.21 19.13 -27.83
#